data_AF-A0A2W6CYM3-F1
#
_entry.id   AF-A0A2W6CYM3-F1
#
_cell.length_a   1.000
_cell.length_b   1.000
_cell.length_c   1.000
_cell.angle_alpha   90.00
_cell.angle_beta   90.00
_cell.angle_gamma   90.00
#
_symmetry.space_group_name_H-M   'P 1'
#
loop_
_entity.id
_entity.type
_entity.pdbx_description
1 polymer ?
#
loop_
_entity_poly.entity_id
_entity_poly.type
_entity_poly.pdbx_seq_one_letter_code
_entity_poly.pdbx_strand_id
1 'polypeptide(L)'
;MEFLRHVWDGLVMAAAMAWQVGWSLVLGFTLSGVVQAVVSKERMRAQLGRGGLREVALATAYGAASSSCSYAAAALSKTLFKKGAALTPSLAFLFSSTNLVIELGIV
;
A
#
# COMPACT_ATOMS: atom_id res chain seq x y z
N MET A 1 17.33 14.43 36.00
CA MET A 1 17.84 13.29 35.20
C MET A 1 16.73 12.50 34.49
N GLU A 2 15.43 12.74 34.77
CA GLU A 2 14.32 12.08 34.07
C GLU A 2 14.08 12.57 32.64
N PHE A 3 14.28 13.86 32.36
CA PHE A 3 14.12 14.40 31.00
C PHE A 3 15.03 13.71 29.97
N LEU A 4 16.29 13.45 30.34
CA LEU A 4 17.25 12.77 29.48
C LEU A 4 16.86 11.30 29.22
N ARG A 5 16.22 10.65 30.21
CA ARG A 5 15.68 9.29 30.06
C ARG A 5 14.48 9.25 29.13
N HIS A 6 13.53 10.18 29.27
CA HIS A 6 12.38 10.24 28.35
C HIS A 6 12.78 10.55 26.91
N VAL A 7 13.76 11.43 26.71
CA VAL A 7 14.31 11.70 25.38
C VAL A 7 14.99 10.46 24.81
N TRP A 8 15.75 9.73 25.64
CA TRP A 8 16.41 8.49 25.24
C TRP A 8 15.40 7.39 24.88
N ASP A 9 14.39 7.16 25.72
CA ASP A 9 13.33 6.18 25.47
C ASP A 9 12.54 6.52 24.20
N GLY A 10 12.23 7.81 23.98
CA GLY A 10 11.58 8.27 22.75
C GLY A 10 12.40 7.99 21.50
N LEU A 11 13.72 8.24 21.55
CA LEU A 11 14.65 7.93 20.45
C LEU A 11 14.75 6.43 20.17
N VAL A 12 14.82 5.61 21.23
CA VAL A 12 14.87 4.14 21.10
C VAL A 12 13.57 3.61 20.51
N MET A 13 12.41 4.11 20.96
CA MET A 13 11.11 3.73 20.37
C MET A 13 10.99 4.16 18.90
N ALA A 14 11.43 5.37 18.57
CA ALA A 14 11.45 5.84 17.18
C ALA A 14 12.36 4.97 16.30
N ALA A 15 13.55 4.61 16.78
CA ALA A 15 14.47 3.73 16.07
C ALA A 15 13.90 2.31 15.90
N ALA A 16 13.24 1.77 16.93
CA ALA A 16 12.60 0.46 16.87
C ALA A 16 11.45 0.45 15.84
N MET A 17 10.58 1.46 15.86
CA MET A 17 9.52 1.63 14.86
C MET A 17 10.10 1.80 13.45
N ALA A 18 11.13 2.62 13.29
CA ALA A 18 11.78 2.84 12.01
C ALA A 18 12.42 1.55 11.45
N TRP A 19 13.03 0.73 12.31
CA TRP A 19 13.60 -0.56 11.92
C TRP A 19 12.50 -1.55 11.47
N GLN A 20 11.41 -1.62 12.22
CA GLN A 20 10.28 -2.52 11.90
C GLN A 20 9.57 -2.11 10.60
N VAL A 21 9.26 -0.82 10.45
CA VAL A 21 8.66 -0.26 9.24
C VAL A 21 9.61 -0.36 8.06
N GLY A 22 10.92 -0.15 8.29
CA GLY A 22 11.96 -0.24 7.27
C GLY A 22 11.96 -1.61 6.58
N TRP A 23 11.94 -2.70 7.34
CA TRP A 23 11.84 -4.05 6.75
C TRP A 23 10.54 -4.27 5.99
N SER A 24 9.41 -3.81 6.54
CA SER A 24 8.11 -3.93 5.86
C SER A 24 8.06 -3.14 4.55
N LEU A 25 8.69 -1.95 4.50
CA LEU A 25 8.82 -1.14 3.29
C LEU A 25 9.75 -1.79 2.27
N VAL A 26 10.91 -2.31 2.69
CA VAL A 26 11.83 -3.03 1.80
C VAL A 26 11.13 -4.21 1.14
N LEU A 27 10.41 -5.03 1.92
CA LEU A 27 9.64 -6.15 1.38
C LEU A 27 8.51 -5.67 0.46
N GLY A 28 7.77 -4.64 0.86
CA GLY A 28 6.67 -4.08 0.06
C GLY A 28 7.14 -3.48 -1.27
N PHE A 29 8.25 -2.74 -1.28
CA PHE A 29 8.86 -2.20 -2.50
C PHE A 29 9.49 -3.28 -3.36
N THR A 30 10.07 -4.32 -2.76
CA THR A 30 10.60 -5.46 -3.50
C THR A 30 9.46 -6.21 -4.20
N LEU A 31 8.38 -6.52 -3.48
CA LEU A 31 7.18 -7.14 -4.05
C LEU A 31 6.56 -6.25 -5.13
N SER A 32 6.48 -4.94 -4.89
CA SER A 32 6.07 -3.96 -5.91
C SER A 32 6.96 -4.04 -7.14
N GLY A 33 8.29 -4.08 -6.97
CA GLY A 33 9.27 -4.20 -8.05
C GLY A 33 9.10 -5.49 -8.84
N VAL A 34 8.87 -6.61 -8.14
CA VAL A 34 8.55 -7.90 -8.77
C VAL A 34 7.29 -7.78 -9.60
N VAL A 35 6.17 -7.32 -9.03
CA VAL A 35 4.91 -7.11 -9.78
C VAL A 35 5.14 -6.18 -10.97
N GLN A 36 5.96 -5.14 -10.83
CA GLN A 36 6.31 -4.26 -11.94
C GLN A 36 7.16 -4.95 -13.02
N ALA A 37 7.99 -5.92 -12.67
CA ALA A 37 8.79 -6.71 -13.60
C ALA A 37 7.96 -7.80 -14.31
N VAL A 38 7.03 -8.47 -13.60
CA VAL A 38 6.19 -9.54 -14.19
C VAL A 38 4.95 -9.01 -14.92
N VAL A 39 4.39 -7.88 -14.47
CA VAL A 39 3.18 -7.30 -15.07
C VAL A 39 3.55 -6.17 -16.04
N SER A 40 3.36 -6.44 -17.33
CA SER A 40 3.58 -5.46 -18.40
C SER A 40 2.59 -4.29 -18.31
N LYS A 41 3.00 -3.10 -18.81
CA LYS A 41 2.13 -1.90 -18.87
C LYS A 41 0.84 -2.16 -19.64
N GLU A 42 0.87 -2.99 -20.68
CA GLU A 42 -0.30 -3.38 -21.46
C GLU A 42 -1.31 -4.18 -20.64
N ARG A 43 -0.87 -5.15 -19.83
CA ARG A 43 -1.76 -5.89 -18.93
C ARG A 43 -2.36 -4.98 -17.87
N MET A 44 -1.58 -4.05 -17.32
CA MET A 44 -2.07 -3.08 -16.34
C MET A 44 -3.10 -2.12 -16.96
N ARG A 45 -2.87 -1.62 -18.18
CA ARG A 45 -3.84 -0.78 -18.91
C ARG A 45 -5.08 -1.57 -19.34
N ALA A 46 -4.94 -2.82 -19.75
CA ALA A 46 -6.07 -3.67 -20.13
C ALA A 46 -6.97 -4.04 -18.93
N GLN A 47 -6.37 -4.22 -17.74
CA GLN A 47 -7.06 -4.66 -16.53
C GLN A 47 -7.47 -3.53 -15.59
N LEU A 48 -6.82 -2.36 -15.61
CA LEU A 48 -7.09 -1.23 -14.71
C LEU A 48 -7.18 0.12 -15.45
N GLY A 49 -6.99 0.18 -16.77
CA GLY A 49 -6.89 1.45 -17.50
C GLY A 49 -8.22 2.09 -17.90
N ARG A 50 -9.33 1.34 -17.93
CA ARG A 50 -10.65 1.88 -18.35
C ARG A 50 -11.49 2.42 -17.19
N GLY A 51 -11.08 2.14 -15.93
CA GLY A 51 -11.75 2.68 -14.73
C GLY A 51 -13.19 2.20 -14.52
N GLY A 52 -13.61 1.10 -15.14
CA GLY A 52 -14.94 0.52 -14.96
C GLY A 52 -15.11 -0.24 -13.64
N LEU A 53 -16.33 -0.73 -13.41
CA LEU A 53 -16.71 -1.47 -12.20
C LEU A 53 -15.85 -2.71 -11.96
N ARG A 54 -15.43 -3.41 -13.03
CA ARG A 54 -14.62 -4.63 -12.94
C ARG A 54 -13.20 -4.33 -12.48
N GLU A 55 -12.63 -3.24 -12.97
CA GLU A 55 -11.30 -2.75 -12.64
C GLU A 55 -11.23 -2.27 -11.19
N VAL A 56 -12.26 -1.55 -10.74
CA VAL A 56 -12.42 -1.13 -9.34
C VAL A 56 -12.58 -2.35 -8.43
N ALA A 57 -13.43 -3.31 -8.79
CA ALA A 57 -13.63 -4.53 -7.99
C ALA A 57 -12.34 -5.35 -7.84
N LEU A 58 -11.56 -5.51 -8.92
CA LEU A 58 -10.24 -6.16 -8.87
C LEU A 58 -9.26 -5.39 -7.98
N ALA A 59 -9.17 -4.07 -8.17
CA ALA A 59 -8.29 -3.22 -7.37
C ALA A 59 -8.63 -3.26 -5.87
N THR A 60 -9.92 -3.24 -5.54
CA THR A 60 -10.42 -3.43 -4.17
C THR A 60 -10.06 -4.82 -3.64
N ALA A 61 -10.30 -5.89 -4.40
CA ALA A 61 -9.98 -7.25 -3.95
C ALA A 61 -8.48 -7.43 -3.67
N TYR A 62 -7.61 -6.90 -4.54
CA TYR A 62 -6.16 -6.91 -4.31
C TYR A 62 -5.76 -6.02 -3.13
N GLY A 63 -6.39 -4.87 -2.95
CA GLY A 63 -6.17 -4.00 -1.80
C GLY A 63 -6.52 -4.71 -0.50
N ALA A 64 -7.72 -5.27 -0.41
CA ALA A 64 -8.18 -6.04 0.75
C ALA A 64 -7.25 -7.20 1.10
N ALA A 65 -6.76 -7.94 0.10
CA ALA A 65 -5.81 -9.03 0.32
C ALA A 65 -4.42 -8.56 0.78
N SER A 66 -4.03 -7.33 0.41
CA SER A 66 -2.69 -6.78 0.66
C SER A 66 -2.47 -6.31 2.10
N SER A 67 -3.54 -6.09 2.89
CA SER A 67 -3.55 -5.57 4.29
C SER A 67 -2.24 -4.87 4.69
N SER A 68 -2.00 -3.72 4.05
CA SER A 68 -0.70 -3.05 4.08
C SER A 68 -0.77 -1.81 4.96
N CYS A 69 0.35 -1.46 5.60
CA CYS A 69 0.48 -0.17 6.26
C CYS A 69 0.27 0.96 5.24
N SER A 70 -0.35 2.08 5.62
CA SER A 70 -0.75 3.16 4.71
C SER A 70 0.37 3.64 3.77
N TYR A 71 1.64 3.55 4.20
CA TYR A 71 2.82 3.85 3.38
C TYR A 71 3.03 2.90 2.21
N ALA A 72 2.93 1.58 2.44
CA ALA A 72 3.07 0.58 1.40
C ALA A 72 1.88 0.64 0.40
N ALA A 73 0.66 0.88 0.92
CA ALA A 73 -0.52 1.07 0.09
C ALA A 73 -0.40 2.30 -0.84
N ALA A 74 0.06 3.44 -0.30
CA ALA A 74 0.29 4.66 -1.07
C ALA A 74 1.38 4.49 -2.16
N ALA A 75 2.47 3.80 -1.83
CA ALA A 75 3.54 3.48 -2.78
C ALA A 75 3.06 2.62 -3.95
N LEU A 76 2.28 1.58 -3.66
CA LEU A 76 1.67 0.69 -4.66
C LEU A 76 0.65 1.44 -5.52
N SER A 77 -0.23 2.23 -4.91
CA SER A 77 -1.21 3.05 -5.63
C SER A 77 -0.54 4.03 -6.61
N LYS A 78 0.52 4.73 -6.18
CA LYS A 78 1.32 5.60 -7.06
C LYS A 78 1.94 4.83 -8.24
N THR A 79 2.41 3.62 -7.99
CA THR A 79 3.01 2.75 -8.99
C THR A 79 1.99 2.28 -10.03
N LEU A 80 0.79 1.87 -9.59
CA LEU A 80 -0.33 1.53 -10.46
C LEU A 80 -0.70 2.70 -11.37
N PHE A 81 -0.82 3.90 -10.79
CA PHE A 81 -1.11 5.12 -11.53
C PHE A 81 0.00 5.43 -12.57
N LYS A 82 1.27 5.35 -12.17
CA LYS A 82 2.42 5.56 -13.09
C LYS A 82 2.51 4.51 -14.21
N LYS A 83 2.00 3.30 -13.99
CA LYS A 83 1.90 2.24 -15.01
C LYS A 83 0.68 2.38 -15.94
N GLY A 84 -0.21 3.34 -15.68
CA GLY A 84 -1.35 3.65 -16.54
C GLY A 84 -2.69 3.06 -16.07
N ALA A 85 -2.79 2.67 -14.79
CA ALA A 85 -4.10 2.44 -14.17
C ALA A 85 -4.87 3.77 -14.08
N ALA A 86 -6.19 3.71 -14.24
CA ALA A 86 -7.04 4.87 -14.03
C ALA A 86 -6.98 5.34 -12.56
N LEU A 87 -7.27 6.62 -12.33
CA LEU A 87 -7.26 7.21 -10.99
C LEU A 87 -8.24 6.46 -10.06
N THR A 88 -9.43 6.14 -10.56
CA THR A 88 -10.50 5.45 -9.81
C THR A 88 -10.05 4.11 -9.22
N PRO A 89 -9.55 3.13 -9.99
CA PRO A 89 -9.07 1.86 -9.43
C PRO A 89 -7.79 2.03 -8.58
N SER A 90 -6.93 3.01 -8.86
CA SER A 90 -5.75 3.27 -8.02
C SER A 90 -6.14 3.77 -6.63
N LEU A 91 -7.17 4.62 -6.55
CA LEU A 91 -7.75 5.07 -5.28
C LEU A 91 -8.53 3.96 -4.59
N ALA A 92 -9.29 3.15 -5.34
CA ALA A 92 -10.01 2.00 -4.78
C ALA A 92 -9.06 1.00 -4.11
N PHE A 93 -7.93 0.68 -4.76
CA PHE A 93 -6.86 -0.13 -4.16
C PHE A 93 -6.34 0.50 -2.87
N LEU A 94 -6.05 1.80 -2.90
CA LEU A 94 -5.50 2.53 -1.74
C LEU A 94 -6.45 2.47 -0.54
N PHE A 95 -7.74 2.77 -0.75
CA PHE A 95 -8.76 2.73 0.30
C PHE A 95 -8.96 1.31 0.83
N SER A 96 -9.06 0.33 -0.07
CA SER A 96 -9.29 -1.06 0.32
C SER A 96 -8.09 -1.72 0.99
N SER A 97 -6.88 -1.22 0.76
CA SER A 97 -5.65 -1.75 1.36
C SER A 97 -5.48 -1.35 2.82
N THR A 98 -6.31 -0.43 3.32
CA THR A 98 -6.42 -0.14 4.74
C THR A 98 -7.44 -1.10 5.35
N ASN A 99 -7.07 -1.76 6.44
CA ASN A 99 -7.89 -2.75 7.17
C ASN A 99 -9.29 -2.21 7.56
N LEU A 100 -9.47 -0.89 7.49
CA LEU A 100 -10.68 -0.15 7.81
C LEU A 100 -11.94 -0.61 7.04
N VAL A 101 -11.83 -1.09 5.79
CA VAL A 101 -13.01 -1.49 5.00
C VAL A 101 -13.68 -2.76 5.51
N ILE A 102 -12.92 -3.75 6.00
CA ILE A 102 -13.49 -4.98 6.54
C ILE A 102 -13.99 -4.75 7.97
N GLU A 103 -13.27 -3.98 8.77
CA GLU A 103 -13.74 -3.58 10.11
C GLU A 103 -14.99 -2.69 10.09
N LEU A 104 -15.16 -1.78 9.12
CA LEU A 104 -16.38 -0.94 9.02
C LEU A 104 -17.54 -1.63 8.28
N GLY A 105 -17.27 -2.64 7.46
CA GLY A 105 -18.29 -3.39 6.72
C GLY A 105 -18.91 -4.55 7.51
N ILE A 106 -18.22 -5.01 8.55
CA ILE A 106 -18.70 -5.99 9.54
C ILE A 106 -18.93 -5.24 10.87
N VAL A 107 -19.82 -4.25 10.84
CA VAL A 107 -20.50 -3.68 12.02
C VAL A 107 -21.98 -3.59 11.71
#